data_AF-A0A432V3C9-F1
#
_entry.id   AF-A0A432V3C9-F1
#
_cell.length_a   1.000
_cell.length_b   1.000
_cell.length_c   1.000
_cell.angle_alpha   90.00
_cell.angle_beta   90.00
_cell.angle_gamma   90.00
#
_symmetry.space_group_name_H-M   'P 1'
#
loop_
_entity.id
_entity.type
_entity.pdbx_description
1 polymer ?
#
loop_
_entity_poly.entity_id
_entity_poly.type
_entity_poly.pdbx_seq_one_letter_code
_entity_poly.pdbx_strand_id
1 'polypeptide(L)'
;MDDDRQPFGSPVRVRIGADNTIRDVKTVKGACECLTDWPQAKRGQLYREAFETCNAVLAGERSAEDARAAFVAAAEESGLLANR
;
A
#
# COMPACT_ATOMS: atom_id res chain seq x y z
N MET A 1 -9.63 -0.67 -22.91
CA MET A 1 -10.22 -1.47 -21.82
C MET A 1 -9.34 -1.21 -20.63
N ASP A 2 -9.64 -0.06 -20.05
CA ASP A 2 -8.79 0.68 -19.14
C ASP A 2 -9.02 0.06 -17.79
N ASP A 3 -8.30 -1.03 -17.58
CA ASP A 3 -8.12 -1.70 -16.30
C ASP A 3 -7.29 -0.75 -15.41
N ASP A 4 -7.87 0.41 -15.09
CA ASP A 4 -7.45 1.29 -14.00
C ASP A 4 -7.73 0.50 -12.73
N ARG A 5 -6.86 -0.49 -12.47
CA ARG A 5 -7.00 -1.52 -11.43
C ARG A 5 -7.12 -0.84 -10.07
N GLN A 6 -8.37 -0.56 -9.74
CA GLN A 6 -8.87 -0.10 -8.46
C GLN A 6 -8.13 1.11 -7.88
N PRO A 7 -8.54 2.33 -8.29
CA PRO A 7 -8.07 3.53 -7.63
C PRO A 7 -8.54 3.54 -6.18
N PHE A 8 -7.66 4.00 -5.30
CA PHE A 8 -8.03 4.26 -3.92
C PHE A 8 -8.91 5.50 -3.88
N GLY A 9 -10.03 5.43 -3.14
CA GLY A 9 -10.91 6.59 -2.93
C GLY A 9 -10.22 7.78 -2.27
N SER A 10 -9.06 7.57 -1.63
CA SER A 10 -8.19 8.65 -1.16
C SER A 10 -6.72 8.23 -1.21
N PRO A 11 -5.82 9.13 -1.68
CA PRO A 11 -4.40 8.86 -1.72
C PRO A 11 -3.86 8.52 -0.33
N VAL A 12 -3.03 7.48 -0.25
CA VAL A 12 -2.26 7.16 0.95
C VAL A 12 -0.85 7.68 0.78
N ARG A 13 -0.39 8.48 1.75
CA ARG A 13 0.98 9.00 1.77
C ARG A 13 1.85 8.15 2.67
N VAL A 14 2.90 7.56 2.12
CA VAL A 14 3.87 6.75 2.86
C VAL A 14 5.29 7.25 2.61
N ARG A 15 6.15 7.16 3.62
CA ARG A 15 7.56 7.53 3.59
C ARG A 15 8.36 6.25 3.38
N ILE A 16 8.87 6.05 2.18
CA ILE A 16 9.58 4.84 1.77
C ILE A 16 10.77 5.24 0.89
N GLY A 17 11.78 4.37 0.82
CA GLY A 17 13.07 4.68 0.21
C GLY A 17 14.09 5.29 1.19
N ALA A 18 15.36 5.28 0.79
CA ALA A 18 16.50 5.71 1.63
C ALA A 18 16.42 7.16 2.10
N ASP A 19 15.76 8.03 1.33
CA ASP A 19 15.61 9.46 1.62
C ASP A 19 14.31 9.81 2.36
N ASN A 20 13.56 8.81 2.87
CA ASN A 20 12.26 9.03 3.53
C ASN A 20 11.24 9.79 2.64
N THR A 21 11.33 9.56 1.32
CA THR A 21 10.52 10.21 0.29
C THR A 21 9.04 9.88 0.49
N ILE A 22 8.19 10.91 0.48
CA ILE A 22 6.74 10.74 0.53
C ILE A 22 6.25 10.30 -0.85
N ARG A 23 5.65 9.11 -0.92
CA ARG A 23 4.95 8.58 -2.09
C ARG A 23 3.44 8.71 -1.87
N ASP A 24 2.77 9.38 -2.80
CA ASP A 24 1.31 9.43 -2.88
C ASP A 24 0.78 8.23 -3.67
N VAL A 25 0.24 7.25 -2.96
CA VAL A 25 -0.34 6.04 -3.53
C VAL A 25 -1.82 6.25 -3.80
N LYS A 26 -2.20 6.31 -5.08
CA LYS A 26 -3.58 6.52 -5.52
C LYS A 26 -4.26 5.27 -6.06
N THR A 27 -3.53 4.18 -6.23
CA THR A 27 -4.02 2.95 -6.85
C THR A 27 -3.41 1.72 -6.18
N VAL A 28 -4.09 0.58 -6.28
CA VAL A 28 -3.57 -0.71 -5.77
C VAL A 28 -2.22 -1.06 -6.39
N LYS A 29 -2.05 -0.76 -7.69
CA LYS A 29 -0.76 -0.92 -8.37
C LYS A 29 0.34 -0.09 -7.72
N GLY A 30 0.07 1.19 -7.43
CA GLY A 30 1.02 2.04 -6.72
C GLY A 30 1.34 1.52 -5.32
N ALA A 31 0.37 0.89 -4.64
CA ALA A 31 0.60 0.27 -3.34
C ALA A 31 1.55 -0.91 -3.46
N CYS A 32 1.37 -1.75 -4.47
CA CYS A 32 2.24 -2.89 -4.74
C CYS A 32 3.68 -2.45 -5.08
N GLU A 33 3.86 -1.38 -5.85
CA GLU A 33 5.18 -0.77 -6.09
C GLU A 33 5.81 -0.28 -4.78
N CYS A 34 5.02 0.34 -3.90
CA CYS A 34 5.48 0.78 -2.60
C CYS A 34 5.85 -0.39 -1.68
N LEU A 35 5.08 -1.48 -1.68
CA LEU A 35 5.39 -2.72 -0.97
C LEU A 35 6.70 -3.35 -1.49
N THR A 36 6.99 -3.22 -2.79
CA THR A 36 8.25 -3.71 -3.37
C THR A 36 9.45 -2.94 -2.81
N ASP A 37 9.32 -1.62 -2.70
CA ASP A 37 10.34 -0.71 -2.12
C ASP A 37 10.41 -0.79 -0.58
N TRP A 38 9.52 -1.55 0.06
CA TRP A 38 9.42 -1.61 1.51
C TRP A 38 10.69 -2.23 2.13
N PRO A 39 11.33 -1.56 3.09
CA PRO A 39 12.56 -2.05 3.69
C PRO A 39 12.31 -3.35 4.45
N GLN A 40 13.16 -4.37 4.23
CA GLN A 40 13.01 -5.70 4.85
C GLN A 40 12.96 -5.63 6.38
N ALA A 41 13.72 -4.71 6.99
CA ALA A 41 13.72 -4.47 8.43
C ALA A 41 12.35 -4.02 8.98
N LYS A 42 11.46 -3.54 8.12
CA LYS A 42 10.10 -3.08 8.48
C LYS A 42 9.00 -3.89 7.81
N ARG A 43 9.32 -5.06 7.25
CA ARG A 43 8.31 -5.99 6.74
C ARG A 43 7.72 -6.79 7.90
N GLY A 44 6.72 -6.20 8.56
CA GLY A 44 5.99 -6.79 9.68
C GLY A 44 4.90 -7.77 9.25
N GLN A 45 4.00 -8.08 10.18
CA GLN A 45 2.83 -8.92 9.90
C GLN A 45 1.86 -8.20 8.96
N LEU A 46 1.65 -6.91 9.16
CA LEU A 46 0.75 -6.11 8.34
C LEU A 46 1.25 -5.92 6.91
N TYR A 47 2.57 -5.97 6.67
CA TYR A 47 3.11 -5.97 5.30
C TYR A 47 2.59 -7.16 4.49
N ARG A 48 2.57 -8.36 5.09
CA ARG A 48 2.08 -9.57 4.43
C ARG A 48 0.59 -9.46 4.15
N GLU A 49 -0.16 -8.99 5.14
CA GLU A 49 -1.61 -8.76 5.01
C GLU A 49 -1.94 -7.75 3.91
N ALA A 50 -1.18 -6.65 3.82
CA ALA A 50 -1.31 -5.68 2.74
C ALA A 50 -1.01 -6.29 1.37
N PHE A 51 -0.01 -7.17 1.28
CA PHE A 51 0.35 -7.85 0.03
C PHE A 51 -0.70 -8.88 -0.40
N GLU A 52 -1.20 -9.68 0.54
CA GLU A 52 -2.31 -10.62 0.30
C GLU A 52 -3.57 -9.88 -0.12
N THR A 53 -3.91 -8.80 0.57
CA THR A 53 -5.07 -7.98 0.23
C THR A 53 -4.92 -7.34 -1.14
N CYS A 54 -3.75 -6.79 -1.48
CA CYS A 54 -3.49 -6.27 -2.83
C CYS A 54 -3.69 -7.34 -3.91
N ASN A 55 -3.25 -8.58 -3.68
CA ASN A 55 -3.50 -9.70 -4.61
C ASN A 55 -4.99 -10.07 -4.71
N ALA A 56 -5.70 -10.15 -3.58
CA ALA A 56 -7.14 -10.44 -3.57
C ALA A 56 -7.95 -9.36 -4.32
N VAL A 57 -7.52 -8.09 -4.21
CA VAL A 57 -8.11 -6.99 -4.97
C VAL A 57 -7.85 -7.15 -6.47
N LEU A 58 -6.62 -7.48 -6.88
CA LEU A 58 -6.29 -7.77 -8.28
C LEU A 58 -7.03 -9.00 -8.83
N ALA A 59 -7.37 -9.96 -7.97
CA ALA A 59 -8.19 -11.12 -8.30
C ALA A 59 -9.70 -10.80 -8.38
N GLY A 60 -10.12 -9.60 -7.97
CA GLY A 60 -11.52 -9.19 -7.92
C GLY A 60 -12.29 -9.74 -6.71
N GLU A 61 -11.60 -10.29 -5.71
CA GLU A 61 -12.20 -10.84 -4.49
C GLU A 61 -12.41 -9.78 -3.40
N ARG A 62 -11.63 -8.68 -3.44
CA ARG A 62 -11.67 -7.59 -2.45
C ARG A 62 -11.78 -6.22 -3.13
N SER A 63 -12.11 -5.20 -2.34
CA SER A 63 -12.22 -3.81 -2.81
C SER A 63 -10.92 -3.02 -2.64
N ALA A 64 -10.73 -1.99 -3.46
CA ALA A 64 -9.60 -1.06 -3.36
C ALA A 64 -9.45 -0.48 -1.94
N GLU A 65 -10.58 -0.25 -1.26
CA GLU A 65 -10.63 0.27 0.11
C GLU A 65 -10.03 -0.71 1.14
N ASP A 66 -10.22 -2.02 0.98
CA ASP A 66 -9.58 -3.03 1.83
C ASP A 66 -8.06 -2.99 1.66
N ALA A 67 -7.58 -3.00 0.41
CA ALA A 67 -6.13 -2.91 0.14
C ALA A 67 -5.54 -1.62 0.70
N ARG A 68 -6.29 -0.51 0.59
CA ARG A 68 -5.90 0.76 1.20
C ARG A 68 -5.78 0.65 2.72
N ALA A 69 -6.79 0.10 3.40
CA ALA A 69 -6.80 -0.03 4.84
C ALA A 69 -5.63 -0.90 5.35
N ALA A 70 -5.41 -2.06 4.72
CA ALA A 70 -4.30 -2.94 5.05
C ALA A 70 -2.95 -2.26 4.81
N PHE A 71 -2.81 -1.51 3.72
CA PHE A 71 -1.59 -0.76 3.41
C PHE A 71 -1.32 0.39 4.40
N VAL A 72 -2.35 1.13 4.81
CA VAL A 72 -2.23 2.15 5.86
C VAL A 72 -1.79 1.52 7.18
N ALA A 73 -2.44 0.43 7.59
CA ALA A 73 -2.09 -0.29 8.81
C ALA A 73 -0.62 -0.76 8.78
N ALA A 74 -0.18 -1.33 7.64
CA ALA A 74 1.22 -1.70 7.44
C ALA A 74 2.18 -0.52 7.53
N ALA A 75 1.81 0.62 6.95
CA ALA A 75 2.58 1.85 7.05
C ALA A 75 2.65 2.38 8.49
N GLU A 76 1.57 2.30 9.26
CA GLU A 76 1.52 2.71 10.66
C GLU A 76 2.40 1.84 11.54
N GLU A 77 2.28 0.51 11.45
CA GLU A 77 3.11 -0.44 12.20
C GLU A 77 4.60 -0.26 11.87
N SER A 78 4.90 0.00 10.59
CA SER A 78 6.27 0.25 10.15
C SER A 78 6.78 1.64 10.56
N GLY A 79 5.91 2.55 11.02
CA GLY A 79 6.25 3.96 11.23
C GLY A 79 6.65 4.68 9.94
N LEU A 80 6.12 4.22 8.80
CA LEU A 80 6.31 4.77 7.47
C LEU A 80 5.10 5.59 7.02
N LEU A 81 3.98 5.56 7.74
CA LEU A 81 2.82 6.38 7.40
C LEU A 81 3.20 7.87 7.50
N ALA A 82 3.02 8.61 6.40
CA ALA A 82 3.20 10.05 6.38
C ALA A 82 1.91 10.73 6.85
N ASN A 83 1.56 10.57 8.12
CA ASN A 83 0.47 11.32 8.73
C ASN A 83 0.98 12.76 8.97
N ARG A 84 0.29 13.77 8.44
CA ARG A 84 0.62 15.19 8.67
C ARG A 84 -0.40 15.79 9.62
#